data_AF-A0A8R1ED55-F1
#
_entry.id   AF-A0A8R1ED55-F1
#
_cell.length_a   1.000
_cell.length_b   1.000
_cell.length_c   1.000
_cell.angle_alpha   90.00
_cell.angle_beta   90.00
_cell.angle_gamma   90.00
#
_symmetry.space_group_name_H-M   'P 1'
#
loop_
_entity.id
_entity.type
_entity.pdbx_description
1 polymer ?
#
loop_
_entity_poly.entity_id
_entity_poly.type
_entity_poly.pdbx_seq_one_letter_code
_entity_poly.pdbx_strand_id
1 'polypeptide(L)'
;MDRNILRACREDPRCTSTDIQVSVTSPNVPMPSKRTIKRRLQVAGLHGRRPVKKPLSDESKFNLFGTDGIQWIRRPIGSRYAPQYQCPTVKHGDGSVMVWGCISDTSMGPLKRIGHVANWFRRRRVDLLEWPSQSPDFNPIEHMWEELKRRLKGVRASNANQKFAQLEAAWKSIPMTVVQTLLDSMPRRCQAVIDAKGYPTKY
;
A
#
# COMPACT_ATOMS: atom_id res chain seq x y z
N MET A 1 -20.37 -24.82 -29.47
CA MET A 1 -19.12 -24.20 -29.00
C MET A 1 -19.33 -22.77 -28.53
N ASP A 2 -19.84 -21.87 -29.39
CA ASP A 2 -20.02 -20.43 -29.05
C ASP A 2 -20.96 -20.18 -27.85
N ARG A 3 -22.05 -20.94 -27.73
CA ARG A 3 -22.98 -20.82 -26.58
C ARG A 3 -22.32 -21.18 -25.24
N ASN A 4 -21.36 -22.11 -25.23
CA ASN A 4 -20.65 -22.54 -24.02
C ASN A 4 -19.59 -21.51 -23.61
N ILE A 5 -18.91 -20.89 -24.57
CA ILE A 5 -17.96 -19.78 -24.34
C ILE A 5 -18.68 -18.60 -23.68
N LEU A 6 -19.84 -18.21 -24.24
CA LEU A 6 -20.62 -17.10 -23.71
C LEU A 6 -21.27 -17.44 -22.35
N ARG A 7 -21.70 -18.69 -22.16
CA ARG A 7 -22.24 -19.16 -20.88
C ARG A 7 -21.18 -19.13 -19.78
N ALA A 8 -19.99 -19.67 -20.02
CA ALA A 8 -18.89 -19.66 -19.06
C ALA A 8 -18.49 -18.22 -18.64
N CYS A 9 -18.43 -17.30 -19.60
CA CYS A 9 -18.14 -15.89 -19.32
C CYS A 9 -19.26 -15.15 -18.57
N ARG A 10 -20.53 -15.57 -18.76
CA ARG A 10 -21.68 -15.01 -18.02
C ARG A 10 -21.83 -15.59 -16.62
N GLU A 11 -21.46 -16.85 -16.43
CA GLU A 11 -21.44 -17.53 -15.13
C GLU A 11 -20.34 -16.97 -14.23
N ASP A 12 -19.14 -16.70 -14.78
CA ASP A 12 -18.07 -15.98 -14.08
C ASP A 12 -17.47 -14.86 -14.95
N PRO A 13 -17.82 -13.58 -14.72
CA PRO A 13 -17.25 -12.46 -15.47
C PRO A 13 -15.74 -12.24 -15.29
N ARG A 14 -15.09 -12.90 -14.32
CA ARG A 14 -13.65 -12.76 -14.03
C ARG A 14 -12.79 -13.80 -14.75
N CYS A 15 -13.39 -14.81 -15.37
CA CYS A 15 -12.65 -15.87 -16.02
C CYS A 15 -11.83 -15.37 -17.22
N THR A 16 -10.60 -15.84 -17.35
CA THR A 16 -9.73 -15.46 -18.46
C THR A 16 -10.00 -16.31 -19.69
N SER A 17 -9.48 -15.90 -20.85
CA SER A 17 -9.57 -16.72 -22.07
C SER A 17 -8.91 -18.10 -21.94
N THR A 18 -7.99 -18.27 -20.98
CA THR A 18 -7.38 -19.58 -20.67
C THR A 18 -8.36 -20.43 -19.85
N ASP A 19 -9.01 -19.85 -18.85
CA ASP A 19 -9.97 -20.56 -17.99
C ASP A 19 -11.21 -21.01 -18.78
N ILE A 20 -11.69 -20.16 -19.69
CA ILE A 20 -12.77 -20.50 -20.63
C ILE A 20 -12.34 -21.61 -21.60
N GLN A 21 -11.07 -21.65 -22.00
CA GLN A 21 -10.57 -22.72 -22.86
C GLN A 21 -10.61 -24.06 -22.12
N VAL A 22 -10.21 -24.08 -20.85
CA VAL A 22 -10.25 -25.28 -20.00
C VAL A 22 -11.69 -25.74 -19.79
N SER A 23 -12.61 -24.84 -19.47
CA SER A 23 -14.01 -25.21 -19.19
C SER A 23 -14.81 -25.67 -20.43
N VAL A 24 -14.41 -25.23 -21.62
CA VAL A 24 -15.07 -25.58 -22.90
C VAL A 24 -14.41 -26.79 -23.58
N THR A 25 -13.24 -27.22 -23.12
CA THR A 25 -12.56 -28.41 -23.65
C THR A 25 -13.29 -29.67 -23.18
N SER A 26 -13.74 -30.48 -24.13
CA SER A 26 -14.40 -31.77 -23.89
C SER A 26 -13.73 -32.82 -24.79
N PRO A 27 -13.60 -34.09 -24.37
CA PRO A 27 -12.91 -35.13 -25.14
C PRO A 27 -13.47 -35.33 -26.56
N ASN A 28 -14.73 -34.96 -26.80
CA ASN A 28 -15.40 -35.10 -28.10
C ASN A 28 -15.43 -33.82 -28.95
N VAL A 29 -14.82 -32.72 -28.48
CA VAL A 29 -14.85 -31.42 -29.18
C VAL A 29 -13.43 -30.91 -29.38
N PRO A 30 -13.05 -30.48 -30.61
CA PRO A 30 -11.74 -29.89 -30.87
C PRO A 30 -11.49 -28.71 -29.93
N MET A 31 -10.32 -28.69 -29.29
CA MET A 31 -9.96 -27.62 -28.36
C MET A 31 -9.97 -26.25 -29.08
N PRO A 32 -10.77 -25.27 -28.62
CA PRO A 32 -10.79 -23.96 -29.24
C PRO A 32 -9.49 -23.22 -28.95
N SER A 33 -8.91 -22.55 -29.96
CA SER A 33 -7.78 -21.63 -29.72
C SER A 33 -8.20 -20.44 -28.86
N LYS A 34 -7.30 -19.98 -27.98
CA LYS A 34 -7.46 -18.74 -27.19
C LYS A 34 -7.82 -17.53 -28.07
N ARG A 35 -7.28 -17.49 -29.30
CA ARG A 35 -7.57 -16.42 -30.28
C ARG A 35 -9.02 -16.46 -30.75
N THR A 36 -9.56 -17.67 -30.97
CA THR A 36 -10.96 -17.89 -31.34
C THR A 36 -11.89 -17.47 -30.21
N ILE A 37 -11.58 -17.83 -28.96
CA ILE A 37 -12.35 -17.46 -27.78
C ILE A 37 -12.42 -15.93 -27.64
N LYS A 38 -11.27 -15.24 -27.70
CA LYS A 38 -11.22 -13.76 -27.63
C LYS A 38 -12.04 -13.11 -28.75
N ARG A 39 -11.90 -13.57 -29.98
CA ARG A 39 -12.68 -13.06 -31.13
C ARG A 39 -14.19 -13.21 -30.91
N ARG A 40 -14.63 -14.37 -30.41
CA ARG A 40 -16.06 -14.65 -30.16
C ARG A 40 -16.62 -13.79 -29.03
N LEU A 41 -15.86 -13.58 -27.95
CA LEU A 41 -16.25 -12.68 -26.86
C LEU A 41 -16.38 -11.23 -27.35
N GLN A 42 -15.43 -10.77 -28.17
CA GLN A 42 -15.48 -9.42 -28.76
C GLN A 42 -16.69 -9.22 -29.68
N VAL A 43 -17.01 -10.20 -30.53
CA VAL A 43 -18.22 -10.14 -31.40
C VAL A 43 -19.51 -10.08 -30.58
N ALA A 44 -19.53 -10.69 -29.39
CA ALA A 44 -20.67 -10.62 -28.47
C ALA A 44 -20.68 -9.35 -27.58
N GLY A 45 -19.78 -8.39 -27.83
CA GLY A 45 -19.67 -7.16 -27.03
C GLY A 45 -19.04 -7.35 -25.65
N LEU A 46 -18.50 -8.54 -25.36
CA LEU A 46 -17.85 -8.85 -24.09
C LEU A 46 -16.35 -8.52 -24.19
N HIS A 47 -16.00 -7.35 -23.67
CA HIS A 47 -14.62 -6.87 -23.65
C HIS A 47 -13.95 -7.19 -22.31
N GLY A 48 -12.82 -7.90 -22.37
CA GLY A 48 -11.96 -8.07 -21.20
C GLY A 48 -11.30 -6.72 -20.84
N ARG A 49 -11.56 -6.21 -19.63
CA ARG A 49 -10.80 -5.11 -19.06
C ARG A 49 -9.61 -5.66 -18.30
N ARG A 50 -8.40 -5.16 -18.56
CA ARG A 50 -7.28 -5.38 -17.65
C ARG A 50 -7.61 -4.60 -16.36
N PRO A 51 -7.52 -5.21 -15.16
CA PRO A 51 -7.67 -4.46 -13.93
C PRO A 51 -6.66 -3.31 -13.95
N VAL A 52 -7.14 -2.08 -13.73
CA VAL A 52 -6.25 -0.94 -13.58
C VAL A 52 -5.41 -1.20 -12.34
N LYS A 53 -4.09 -1.32 -12.50
CA LYS A 53 -3.17 -1.43 -11.36
C LYS A 53 -3.21 -0.09 -10.64
N LYS A 54 -4.00 0.00 -9.57
CA LYS A 54 -4.10 1.23 -8.78
C LYS A 54 -2.79 1.40 -8.00
N PRO A 55 -2.15 2.60 -8.05
CA PRO A 55 -1.01 2.87 -7.20
C PRO A 55 -1.45 2.81 -5.73
N LEU A 56 -0.59 2.27 -4.87
CA LEU A 56 -0.78 2.33 -3.42
C LEU A 56 -0.38 3.72 -2.95
N SER A 57 -1.18 4.35 -2.12
CA SER A 57 -0.90 5.70 -1.60
C SER A 57 -1.44 5.86 -0.20
N ASP A 58 -0.76 6.67 0.61
CA ASP A 58 -1.12 6.87 2.01
C ASP A 58 -0.40 8.09 2.60
N GLU A 59 -0.81 8.47 3.81
CA GLU A 59 -0.17 9.52 4.60
C GLU A 59 0.52 8.97 5.84
N SER A 60 1.70 9.51 6.17
CA SER A 60 2.35 9.21 7.44
C SER A 60 2.94 10.45 8.11
N LYS A 61 2.96 10.42 9.44
CA LYS A 61 3.51 11.48 10.28
C LYS A 61 4.94 11.13 10.68
N PHE A 62 5.86 12.06 10.45
CA PHE A 62 7.25 11.96 10.92
C PHE A 62 7.53 13.07 11.92
N ASN A 63 7.88 12.71 13.16
CA ASN A 63 8.26 13.67 14.19
C ASN A 63 9.68 14.20 13.95
N LEU A 64 9.92 15.48 14.27
CA LEU A 64 11.27 16.06 14.28
C LEU A 64 12.08 15.53 15.46
N PHE A 65 11.45 15.46 16.64
CA PHE A 65 12.06 14.98 17.87
C PHE A 65 11.20 13.90 18.53
N GLY A 66 11.86 12.95 19.20
CA GLY A 66 11.17 11.88 19.93
C GLY A 66 10.48 10.82 19.05
N THR A 67 9.82 9.89 19.72
CA THR A 67 8.96 8.86 19.14
C THR A 67 7.58 9.00 19.77
N ASP A 68 6.50 8.77 19.01
CA ASP A 68 5.12 8.75 19.58
C ASP A 68 4.89 7.59 20.57
N GLY A 69 5.86 6.68 20.72
CA GLY A 69 5.80 5.52 21.61
C GLY A 69 6.10 5.84 23.08
N ILE A 70 5.57 4.99 23.96
CA ILE A 70 5.83 5.05 25.40
C ILE A 70 7.31 4.78 25.67
N GLN A 71 7.98 5.75 26.30
CA GLN A 71 9.37 5.61 26.71
C GLN A 71 9.44 5.17 28.17
N TRP A 72 9.88 3.92 28.40
CA TRP A 72 10.00 3.36 29.75
C TRP A 72 11.32 3.78 30.39
N ILE A 73 11.25 4.55 31.47
CA ILE A 73 12.41 4.99 32.26
C ILE A 73 12.38 4.28 33.62
N ARG A 74 13.39 3.46 33.91
CA ARG A 74 13.58 2.85 35.24
C ARG A 74 14.42 3.79 36.11
N ARG A 75 13.98 4.07 37.35
CA ARG A 75 14.67 4.99 38.26
C ARG A 75 14.51 4.59 39.75
N PRO A 76 15.51 4.89 40.61
CA PRO A 76 15.42 4.74 42.06
C PRO A 76 14.29 5.55 42.70
N ILE A 77 13.83 5.15 43.89
CA ILE A 77 12.85 5.91 44.69
C ILE A 77 13.45 7.27 45.07
N GLY A 78 12.66 8.34 44.90
CA GLY A 78 13.08 9.72 45.24
C GLY A 78 13.79 10.48 44.12
N SER A 79 14.28 9.83 43.06
CA SER A 79 15.04 10.49 41.98
C SER A 79 14.18 10.99 40.81
N ARG A 80 12.89 11.23 41.02
CA ARG A 80 11.92 11.60 39.97
C ARG A 80 12.36 12.84 39.17
N TYR A 81 12.94 13.83 39.84
CA TYR A 81 13.34 15.11 39.25
C TYR A 81 14.82 15.18 38.87
N ALA A 82 15.61 14.11 39.05
CA ALA A 82 17.01 14.15 38.68
C ALA A 82 17.17 14.19 37.13
N PRO A 83 17.96 15.11 36.56
CA PRO A 83 18.08 15.29 35.11
C PRO A 83 18.45 14.01 34.35
N GLN A 84 19.25 13.12 34.95
CA GLN A 84 19.66 11.85 34.34
C GLN A 84 18.51 10.85 34.11
N TYR A 85 17.36 11.04 34.77
CA TYR A 85 16.16 10.20 34.63
C TYR A 85 14.98 10.97 34.01
N GLN A 86 15.24 12.13 33.42
CA GLN A 86 14.25 12.90 32.67
C GLN A 86 14.49 12.70 31.17
N CYS A 87 13.43 12.40 30.42
CA CYS A 87 13.46 12.54 28.96
C CYS A 87 13.07 13.97 28.62
N PRO A 88 13.94 14.75 27.94
CA PRO A 88 13.58 16.09 27.52
C PRO A 88 12.44 16.02 26.50
N THR A 89 11.27 16.54 26.88
CA THR A 89 10.09 16.67 26.02
C THR A 89 9.91 18.15 25.65
N VAL A 90 9.83 18.48 24.36
CA VAL A 90 9.61 19.87 23.93
C VAL A 90 8.12 20.21 24.06
N LYS A 91 7.77 21.16 24.94
CA LYS A 91 6.38 21.49 25.31
C LYS A 91 5.62 22.31 24.25
N HIS A 92 6.31 22.93 23.29
CA HIS A 92 5.70 23.75 22.24
C HIS A 92 6.09 23.22 20.86
N GLY A 93 5.11 22.75 20.09
CA GLY A 93 5.24 22.48 18.67
C GLY A 93 6.38 21.53 18.31
N ASP A 94 6.20 20.24 18.61
CA ASP A 94 7.16 19.15 18.38
C ASP A 94 7.48 18.87 16.89
N GLY A 95 7.23 19.86 16.01
CA GLY A 95 7.51 19.87 14.59
C GLY A 95 7.27 18.51 13.96
N SER A 96 6.06 18.21 13.51
CA SER A 96 5.83 17.01 12.72
C SER A 96 5.69 17.36 11.25
N VAL A 97 6.27 16.53 10.39
CA VAL A 97 6.04 16.59 8.95
C VAL A 97 5.06 15.48 8.59
N MET A 98 3.86 15.87 8.17
CA MET A 98 2.93 14.97 7.48
C MET A 98 3.37 14.87 6.03
N VAL A 99 3.57 13.64 5.56
CA VAL A 99 3.92 13.35 4.18
C VAL A 99 2.92 12.42 3.54
N TRP A 100 2.70 12.60 2.25
CA TRP A 100 1.98 11.70 1.39
C TRP A 100 2.93 11.14 0.34
N GLY A 101 2.80 9.86 0.06
CA GLY A 101 3.55 9.18 -0.98
C GLY A 101 2.65 8.22 -1.73
N CYS A 102 3.06 7.87 -2.94
CA CYS A 102 2.45 6.77 -3.67
C CYS A 102 3.51 5.90 -4.33
N ILE A 103 3.20 4.63 -4.49
CA ILE A 103 4.04 3.64 -5.17
C ILE A 103 3.20 2.89 -6.19
N SER A 104 3.82 2.61 -7.33
CA SER A 104 3.27 1.76 -8.38
C SER A 104 4.23 0.62 -8.67
N ASP A 105 3.79 -0.35 -9.47
CA ASP A 105 4.64 -1.45 -9.93
C ASP A 105 5.83 -0.99 -10.79
N THR A 106 5.71 0.18 -11.40
CA THR A 106 6.67 0.69 -12.38
C THR A 106 7.57 1.76 -11.77
N SER A 107 7.06 2.53 -10.81
CA SER A 107 7.81 3.65 -10.21
C SER A 107 7.32 4.04 -8.83
N MET A 108 8.21 4.67 -8.07
CA MET A 108 7.87 5.43 -6.89
C MET A 108 7.32 6.79 -7.31
N GLY A 109 6.10 7.11 -6.86
CA GLY A 109 5.51 8.41 -7.05
C GLY A 109 6.12 9.48 -6.14
N PRO A 110 5.70 10.74 -6.31
CA PRO A 110 6.32 11.85 -5.61
C PRO A 110 5.96 11.84 -4.11
N LEU A 111 6.96 12.09 -3.27
CA LEU A 111 6.73 12.40 -1.87
C LEU A 111 6.32 13.87 -1.74
N LYS A 112 5.20 14.15 -1.07
CA LYS A 112 4.67 15.51 -0.89
C LYS A 112 4.39 15.78 0.58
N ARG A 113 4.81 16.95 1.06
CA ARG A 113 4.41 17.44 2.37
C ARG A 113 2.95 17.89 2.31
N ILE A 114 2.16 17.46 3.28
CA ILE A 114 0.76 17.85 3.42
C ILE A 114 0.58 18.66 4.70
N GLY A 115 -0.11 19.79 4.60
CA GLY A 115 -0.55 20.57 5.78
C GLY A 115 -1.92 20.09 6.29
N HIS A 116 -2.87 19.87 5.38
CA HIS A 116 -4.21 19.36 5.67
C HIS A 116 -4.64 18.36 4.58
N VAL A 117 -4.72 17.08 4.95
CA VAL A 117 -5.01 15.94 4.05
C VAL A 117 -6.34 16.10 3.31
N ALA A 118 -7.41 16.43 4.05
CA ALA A 118 -8.76 16.56 3.49
C ALA A 118 -8.91 17.69 2.46
N ASN A 119 -8.09 18.74 2.54
CA ASN A 119 -8.13 19.86 1.60
C ASN A 119 -7.35 19.58 0.31
N TRP A 120 -6.34 18.70 0.36
CA TRP A 120 -5.53 18.37 -0.80
C TRP A 120 -6.26 17.44 -1.77
N PHE A 121 -6.89 16.36 -1.26
CA PHE A 121 -7.64 15.41 -2.08
C PHE A 121 -8.86 16.05 -2.75
N ARG A 122 -9.61 16.90 -2.03
CA ARG A 122 -10.74 17.65 -2.58
C ARG A 122 -10.31 18.57 -3.74
N ARG A 123 -9.17 19.24 -3.62
CA ARG A 123 -8.65 20.13 -4.68
C ARG A 123 -8.19 19.37 -5.92
N ARG A 124 -7.67 18.15 -5.75
CA ARG A 124 -7.10 17.34 -6.84
C ARG A 124 -8.07 16.35 -7.49
N ARG A 125 -9.32 16.25 -7.01
CA ARG A 125 -10.36 15.36 -7.56
C ARG A 125 -9.87 13.92 -7.74
N VAL A 126 -9.20 13.38 -6.72
CA VAL A 126 -8.72 12.00 -6.74
C VAL A 126 -9.82 11.10 -6.16
N ASP A 127 -10.28 10.14 -6.95
CA ASP A 127 -11.22 9.12 -6.50
C ASP A 127 -10.48 8.13 -5.57
N LEU A 128 -10.81 8.17 -4.29
CA LEU A 128 -10.26 7.28 -3.28
C LEU A 128 -10.90 5.89 -3.41
N LEU A 129 -10.10 4.85 -3.23
CA LEU A 129 -10.62 3.48 -3.11
C LEU A 129 -11.33 3.35 -1.76
N GLU A 130 -12.49 2.70 -1.73
CA GLU A 130 -13.17 2.36 -0.48
C GLU A 130 -12.29 1.36 0.29
N TRP A 131 -11.80 1.78 1.46
CA TRP A 131 -10.86 1.03 2.29
C TRP A 131 -11.50 0.69 3.64
N PRO A 132 -11.39 -0.55 4.14
CA PRO A 132 -11.93 -0.89 5.45
C PRO A 132 -11.19 -0.12 6.55
N SER A 133 -11.93 0.36 7.54
CA SER A 133 -11.38 1.03 8.71
C SER A 133 -10.45 0.10 9.51
N GLN A 134 -9.38 0.66 10.08
CA GLN A 134 -8.42 -0.05 10.96
C GLN A 134 -7.74 -1.28 10.33
N SER A 135 -7.41 -1.20 9.03
CA SER A 135 -6.73 -2.27 8.29
C SER A 135 -5.34 -1.85 7.77
N PRO A 136 -4.37 -1.52 8.66
CA PRO A 136 -3.01 -1.17 8.25
C PRO A 136 -2.29 -2.36 7.59
N ASP A 137 -2.60 -3.60 7.99
CA ASP A 137 -2.04 -4.85 7.45
C ASP A 137 -2.20 -4.97 5.92
N PHE A 138 -3.26 -4.36 5.38
CA PHE A 138 -3.59 -4.34 3.96
C PHE A 138 -2.88 -3.26 3.16
N ASN A 139 -2.17 -2.33 3.79
CA ASN A 139 -1.56 -1.19 3.12
C ASN A 139 -0.02 -1.35 3.09
N PRO A 140 0.58 -1.91 2.03
CA PRO A 140 2.02 -2.19 1.97
C PRO A 140 2.90 -0.97 2.08
N ILE A 141 2.34 0.23 1.87
CA ILE A 141 3.07 1.48 2.01
C ILE A 141 3.45 1.75 3.47
N GLU A 142 2.78 1.11 4.46
CA GLU A 142 3.22 1.15 5.86
C GLU A 142 4.63 0.57 6.02
N HIS A 143 4.95 -0.51 5.29
CA HIS A 143 6.33 -1.01 5.26
C HIS A 143 7.30 -0.03 4.61
N MET A 144 6.84 0.77 3.65
CA MET A 144 7.68 1.85 3.07
C MET A 144 7.93 2.96 4.09
N TRP A 145 6.92 3.29 4.91
CA TRP A 145 7.09 4.25 6.01
C TRP A 145 8.06 3.74 7.06
N GLU A 146 7.97 2.46 7.44
CA GLU A 146 8.92 1.83 8.37
C GLU A 146 10.34 1.78 7.79
N GLU A 147 10.50 1.47 6.50
CA GLU A 147 11.80 1.50 5.83
C GLU A 147 12.40 2.93 5.83
N LEU A 148 11.58 3.96 5.63
CA LEU A 148 12.01 5.36 5.77
C LEU A 148 12.41 5.70 7.20
N LYS A 149 11.61 5.31 8.20
CA LYS A 149 11.95 5.51 9.62
C LYS A 149 13.26 4.81 9.97
N ARG A 150 13.49 3.60 9.46
CA ARG A 150 14.71 2.81 9.65
C ARG A 150 15.93 3.50 9.03
N ARG A 151 15.81 4.01 7.80
CA ARG A 151 16.89 4.76 7.12
C ARG A 151 17.23 6.08 7.79
N LEU A 152 16.25 6.75 8.38
CA LEU A 152 16.44 8.01 9.10
C LEU A 152 16.68 7.83 10.60
N LYS A 153 16.84 6.59 11.08
CA LYS A 153 17.12 6.31 12.49
C LYS A 153 18.48 6.90 12.87
N GLY A 154 18.48 7.78 13.87
CA GLY A 154 19.69 8.48 14.32
C GLY A 154 20.04 9.75 13.53
N VAL A 155 19.34 10.04 12.43
CA VAL A 155 19.53 11.29 11.67
C VAL A 155 18.72 12.41 12.34
N ARG A 156 19.44 13.40 12.88
CA ARG A 156 18.82 14.61 13.46
C ARG A 156 18.47 15.61 12.37
N ALA A 157 17.32 16.26 12.53
CA ALA A 157 16.92 17.40 11.73
C ALA A 157 16.68 18.59 12.65
N SER A 158 17.17 19.76 12.24
CA SER A 158 17.01 20.99 13.01
C SER A 158 15.69 21.71 12.71
N ASN A 159 15.07 21.42 11.56
CA ASN A 159 13.78 22.01 11.17
C ASN A 159 12.97 21.09 10.25
N ALA A 160 11.69 21.44 10.05
CA ALA A 160 10.73 20.63 9.30
C ALA A 160 11.09 20.50 7.81
N ASN A 161 11.69 21.54 7.24
CA ASN A 161 12.10 21.53 5.83
C ASN A 161 13.29 20.60 5.62
N GLN A 162 14.27 20.62 6.54
CA GLN A 162 15.41 19.72 6.54
C GLN A 162 14.96 18.26 6.73
N LYS A 163 14.01 18.01 7.64
CA LYS A 163 13.42 16.67 7.82
C LYS A 163 12.73 16.19 6.55
N PHE A 164 11.98 17.06 5.88
CA PHE A 164 11.33 16.72 4.61
C PHE A 164 12.36 16.43 3.50
N ALA A 165 13.42 17.23 3.37
CA ALA A 165 14.48 16.99 2.40
C ALA A 165 15.19 15.64 2.64
N GLN A 166 15.45 15.29 3.90
CA GLN A 166 15.99 13.98 4.27
C GLN A 166 15.04 12.84 3.89
N LEU A 167 13.74 12.99 4.15
CA LEU A 167 12.70 12.03 3.74
C LEU A 167 12.64 11.88 2.23
N GLU A 168 12.68 12.97 1.48
CA GLU A 168 12.64 12.94 0.02
C GLU A 168 13.89 12.27 -0.57
N ALA A 169 15.07 12.56 -0.03
CA ALA A 169 16.32 11.92 -0.45
C ALA A 169 16.30 10.40 -0.13
N ALA A 170 15.86 10.03 1.08
CA ALA A 170 15.72 8.64 1.47
C ALA A 170 14.70 7.90 0.58
N TRP A 171 13.56 8.53 0.27
CA TRP A 171 12.53 7.99 -0.62
C TRP A 171 13.08 7.71 -2.01
N LYS A 172 13.79 8.67 -2.62
CA LYS A 172 14.42 8.50 -3.94
C LYS A 172 15.50 7.42 -3.96
N SER A 173 16.10 7.11 -2.81
CA SER A 173 17.15 6.10 -2.65
C SER A 173 16.59 4.68 -2.40
N ILE A 174 15.28 4.50 -2.25
CA ILE A 174 14.71 3.16 -2.08
C ILE A 174 14.75 2.44 -3.43
N PRO A 175 15.40 1.26 -3.52
CA PRO A 175 15.44 0.51 -4.76
C PRO A 175 14.06 -0.09 -5.07
N MET A 176 13.72 -0.16 -6.36
CA MET A 176 12.46 -0.75 -6.84
C MET A 176 12.28 -2.22 -6.44
N THR A 177 13.37 -2.93 -6.08
CA THR A 177 13.30 -4.30 -5.56
C THR A 177 12.49 -4.40 -4.26
N VAL A 178 12.54 -3.39 -3.40
CA VAL A 178 11.72 -3.33 -2.17
C VAL A 178 10.26 -3.19 -2.53
N VAL A 179 9.93 -2.29 -3.46
CA VAL A 179 8.55 -2.07 -3.95
C VAL A 179 8.00 -3.34 -4.59
N GLN A 180 8.78 -4.01 -5.43
CA GLN A 180 8.36 -5.25 -6.07
C GLN A 180 8.11 -6.37 -5.05
N THR A 181 9.02 -6.53 -4.08
CA THR A 181 8.85 -7.51 -2.98
C THR A 181 7.57 -7.27 -2.18
N LEU A 182 7.23 -5.99 -1.94
CA LEU A 182 6.00 -5.61 -1.26
C LEU A 182 4.77 -5.97 -2.08
N LEU A 183 4.76 -5.64 -3.37
CA LEU A 183 3.66 -5.98 -4.27
C LEU A 183 3.49 -7.50 -4.43
N ASP A 184 4.59 -8.25 -4.52
CA ASP A 184 4.57 -9.72 -4.59
C ASP A 184 4.09 -10.36 -3.28
N SER A 185 4.17 -9.64 -2.15
CA SER A 185 3.64 -10.09 -0.86
C SER A 185 2.11 -9.94 -0.75
N MET A 186 1.47 -9.12 -1.59
CA MET A 186 0.05 -8.80 -1.46
C MET A 186 -0.89 -10.00 -1.54
N PRO A 187 -0.73 -10.94 -2.49
CA PRO A 187 -1.60 -12.12 -2.53
C PRO A 187 -1.56 -12.92 -1.22
N ARG A 188 -0.39 -13.04 -0.60
CA ARG A 188 -0.22 -13.76 0.67
C ARG A 188 -0.86 -13.03 1.85
N ARG A 189 -0.79 -11.69 1.89
CA ARG A 189 -1.45 -10.87 2.92
C ARG A 189 -2.97 -10.97 2.81
N CYS A 190 -3.50 -10.82 1.60
CA CYS A 190 -4.93 -10.97 1.34
C CYS A 190 -5.42 -12.35 1.76
N GLN A 191 -4.67 -13.41 1.45
CA GLN A 191 -5.00 -14.77 1.88
C GLN A 191 -4.97 -14.90 3.41
N ALA A 192 -3.95 -14.36 4.08
CA ALA A 192 -3.86 -14.40 5.54
C ALA A 192 -5.06 -13.73 6.22
N VAL A 193 -5.57 -12.63 5.67
CA VAL A 193 -6.77 -11.96 6.21
C VAL A 193 -8.05 -12.75 5.92
N ILE A 194 -8.16 -13.37 4.74
CA ILE A 194 -9.28 -14.28 4.42
C ILE A 194 -9.30 -15.44 5.41
N ASP A 195 -8.14 -16.06 5.66
CA ASP A 195 -7.98 -17.16 6.60
C ASP A 195 -8.29 -16.72 8.03
N ALA A 196 -7.88 -15.49 8.39
CA ALA A 196 -8.19 -14.86 9.67
C ALA A 196 -9.63 -14.31 9.74
N LYS A 197 -10.47 -14.46 8.71
CA LYS A 197 -11.84 -13.93 8.68
C LYS A 197 -11.95 -12.43 9.04
N GLY A 198 -10.93 -11.65 8.67
CA GLY A 198 -10.86 -10.21 9.00
C GLY A 198 -10.24 -9.87 10.36
N TYR A 199 -9.77 -10.85 11.14
CA TYR A 199 -8.99 -10.60 12.36
C TYR A 199 -7.54 -10.15 12.03
N PRO A 200 -6.85 -9.48 12.98
CA PRO A 200 -5.49 -8.99 12.79
C PRO A 200 -4.52 -10.09 12.34
N THR A 201 -3.66 -9.74 11.39
CA THR A 201 -2.64 -10.66 10.88
C THR A 201 -1.27 -10.29 11.42
N LYS A 202 -0.26 -11.10 11.07
CA LYS A 202 1.14 -10.86 11.47
C LYS A 202 1.82 -9.72 10.68
N TYR A 203 1.11 -9.11 9.73
CA TYR A 203 1.67 -8.19 8.73
C TYR A 203 1.51 -6.74 9.13
#